data_AF-A0A1H8YN60-F1
#
_entry.id   AF-A0A1H8YN60-F1
#
_cell.length_a   1.000
_cell.length_b   1.000
_cell.length_c   1.000
_cell.angle_alpha   90.00
_cell.angle_beta   90.00
_cell.angle_gamma   90.00
#
_symmetry.space_group_name_H-M   'P 1'
#
loop_
_entity.id
_entity.type
_entity.pdbx_description
1 polymer ?
#
loop_
_entity_poly.entity_id
_entity_poly.type
_entity_poly.pdbx_seq_one_letter_code
_entity_poly.pdbx_strand_id
1 'polypeptide(L)'
;MESDEPGPAVSPGDAVDDETNALTERAPTPPAFRRGDERREQLADPELCEFCQRHPRKPASRGGGPRPRHCAHVWGQDHRGKDVTCARLDDAHDLWLAVYGGTGPLSQLDIGAQARHLADLRTALDALFVVLDPVRGDLTQLDERLVGEVAQALARAEQAVADADLARRETQAANAARNNALAAQQTAVNEAAEARRNEGMALVEADEARTAKRDAETREKDANTRAEAARQAAKEATESLTTANETISEQATRIGELTGANNQLTAQAQQFTNTTNELRSLIDQQRTAHETALTTARTEAATALQEQRTELEGKLDDQQARFDRERKDTERETAARVAELNSTITDLAGQVATLATREEQATAAAERNQGAAEELSRLRAQLLTALATASPGDDAGLRAHLAELVTAAQDEDDDAVPSSGSTGSSD
;
A
#
# COMPACT_ATOMS: atom_id res chain seq x y z
N MET A 1 -32.75 -17.98 39.58
CA MET A 1 -32.54 -19.06 38.59
C MET A 1 -31.29 -18.66 37.82
N GLU A 2 -30.13 -19.26 38.09
CA GLU A 2 -29.80 -20.30 39.11
C GLU A 2 -28.54 -19.93 39.89
N SER A 3 -28.42 -20.48 41.10
CA SER A 3 -27.19 -20.62 41.90
C SER A 3 -27.57 -21.47 43.12
N ASP A 4 -27.39 -22.79 43.02
CA ASP A 4 -27.94 -23.78 43.96
C ASP A 4 -26.96 -24.23 45.08
N GLU A 5 -27.59 -24.72 46.16
CA GLU A 5 -27.15 -25.70 47.18
C GLU A 5 -25.68 -25.83 47.67
N PRO A 6 -25.53 -25.95 49.00
CA PRO A 6 -24.49 -26.76 49.64
C PRO A 6 -25.07 -27.92 50.50
N GLY A 7 -24.47 -29.13 50.40
CA GLY A 7 -24.85 -30.34 51.16
C GLY A 7 -24.03 -30.65 52.44
N PRO A 8 -24.34 -31.71 53.23
CA PRO A 8 -23.93 -31.84 54.66
C PRO A 8 -23.19 -33.14 55.14
N ALA A 9 -22.77 -33.15 56.44
CA ALA A 9 -22.65 -34.27 57.44
C ALA A 9 -21.27 -34.89 57.92
N VAL A 10 -21.25 -35.47 59.18
CA VAL A 10 -20.41 -36.59 59.81
C VAL A 10 -19.81 -36.36 61.28
N SER A 11 -19.83 -37.35 62.25
CA SER A 11 -19.27 -37.36 63.70
C SER A 11 -19.47 -38.70 64.59
N PRO A 12 -18.66 -39.17 65.65
CA PRO A 12 -19.09 -39.81 67.04
C PRO A 12 -18.14 -40.12 68.38
N GLY A 13 -18.62 -40.46 69.71
CA GLY A 13 -17.92 -41.01 71.06
C GLY A 13 -18.57 -41.15 72.62
N ASP A 14 -17.99 -41.80 73.77
CA ASP A 14 -18.53 -42.27 75.23
C ASP A 14 -17.53 -42.38 76.59
N ALA A 15 -17.55 -42.85 77.96
CA ALA A 15 -18.28 -43.43 79.30
C ALA A 15 -17.38 -43.49 80.74
N VAL A 16 -17.41 -43.97 82.11
CA VAL A 16 -18.06 -44.77 83.38
C VAL A 16 -17.39 -44.50 84.92
N ASP A 17 -17.40 -45.00 86.28
CA ASP A 17 -17.91 -45.95 87.49
C ASP A 17 -17.37 -45.58 89.06
N ASP A 18 -17.35 -46.10 90.43
CA ASP A 18 -17.72 -47.20 91.55
C ASP A 18 -17.47 -46.92 93.23
N GLU A 19 -17.69 -47.80 94.35
CA GLU A 19 -17.56 -47.64 95.97
C GLU A 19 -17.07 -48.87 97.03
N THR A 20 -17.07 -49.18 98.44
CA THR A 20 -17.58 -48.97 99.96
C THR A 20 -16.59 -49.47 101.22
N ASN A 21 -16.64 -49.82 102.62
CA ASN A 21 -17.40 -50.11 104.01
C ASN A 21 -16.43 -50.30 105.38
N ALA A 22 -16.51 -50.70 106.76
CA ALA A 22 -17.28 -51.07 108.11
C ALA A 22 -16.34 -51.35 109.48
N LEU A 23 -16.46 -51.72 110.87
CA LEU A 23 -17.31 -51.97 112.21
C LEU A 23 -16.56 -52.25 113.70
N THR A 24 -17.13 -52.59 114.98
CA THR A 24 -16.47 -52.67 116.45
C THR A 24 -17.15 -53.32 117.85
N GLU A 25 -16.50 -53.70 119.07
CA GLU A 25 -16.97 -54.19 120.55
C GLU A 25 -15.87 -54.43 121.79
N ARG A 26 -15.85 -54.85 123.18
CA ARG A 26 -16.58 -55.02 124.60
C ARG A 26 -15.75 -55.52 125.97
N ALA A 27 -16.16 -55.52 127.34
CA ALA A 27 -15.39 -56.00 128.68
C ALA A 27 -16.01 -56.24 130.23
N PRO A 28 -15.32 -56.80 131.37
CA PRO A 28 -15.74 -57.24 132.87
C PRO A 28 -14.77 -57.01 134.21
N THR A 29 -14.72 -57.41 135.59
CA THR A 29 -15.42 -58.02 136.90
C THR A 29 -14.63 -58.11 138.39
N PRO A 30 -15.16 -58.46 139.69
CA PRO A 30 -14.57 -58.28 141.17
C PRO A 30 -14.72 -59.32 142.50
N PRO A 31 -14.23 -59.09 143.83
CA PRO A 31 -14.05 -60.03 145.11
C PRO A 31 -14.36 -59.68 146.72
N ALA A 32 -14.00 -60.45 147.86
CA ALA A 32 -14.36 -60.32 149.41
C ALA A 32 -13.53 -61.01 150.69
N PHE A 33 -13.83 -60.87 152.09
CA PHE A 33 -13.09 -61.37 153.42
C PHE A 33 -13.72 -61.42 155.00
N ARG A 34 -13.03 -61.22 156.24
CA ARG A 34 -13.35 -61.64 157.78
C ARG A 34 -12.89 -60.82 159.16
N ARG A 35 -13.44 -60.91 160.49
CA ARG A 35 -13.37 -60.18 161.95
C ARG A 35 -12.13 -59.31 162.52
N GLY A 36 -11.99 -58.26 163.47
CA GLY A 36 -12.68 -57.08 164.24
C GLY A 36 -11.78 -55.79 164.72
N ASP A 37 -12.16 -54.77 165.62
CA ASP A 37 -11.47 -53.40 165.99
C ASP A 37 -11.73 -52.64 167.43
N GLU A 38 -11.14 -51.44 167.83
CA GLU A 38 -11.16 -50.63 169.16
C GLU A 38 -11.18 -49.03 169.18
N ARG A 39 -10.77 -48.30 168.12
CA ARG A 39 -10.35 -46.85 168.18
C ARG A 39 -11.39 -45.74 168.47
N ARG A 40 -12.69 -46.03 168.49
CA ARG A 40 -13.76 -45.01 168.45
C ARG A 40 -14.08 -44.33 169.78
N GLU A 41 -13.85 -44.99 170.92
CA GLU A 41 -14.33 -44.50 172.21
C GLU A 41 -13.57 -43.26 172.73
N GLN A 42 -12.31 -43.08 172.34
CA GLN A 42 -11.44 -42.00 172.85
C GLN A 42 -11.72 -40.60 172.26
N LEU A 43 -12.67 -40.46 171.33
CA LEU A 43 -13.01 -39.20 170.65
C LEU A 43 -14.52 -38.90 170.63
N ALA A 44 -15.33 -39.68 171.36
CA ALA A 44 -16.79 -39.56 171.33
C ALA A 44 -17.32 -38.43 172.25
N ASP A 45 -18.16 -37.55 171.70
CA ASP A 45 -18.87 -36.54 172.50
C ASP A 45 -20.01 -37.22 173.31
N PRO A 46 -20.07 -37.08 174.64
CA PRO A 46 -21.06 -37.76 175.47
C PRO A 46 -22.51 -37.29 175.27
N GLU A 47 -22.78 -36.13 174.64
CA GLU A 47 -24.14 -35.73 174.25
C GLU A 47 -24.59 -36.40 172.93
N LEU A 48 -23.65 -36.89 172.11
CA LEU A 48 -23.94 -37.43 170.76
C LEU A 48 -24.00 -38.97 170.73
N CYS A 49 -24.77 -39.50 169.79
CA CYS A 49 -24.99 -40.94 169.60
C CYS A 49 -23.68 -41.71 169.33
N GLU A 50 -23.41 -42.77 170.11
CA GLU A 50 -22.16 -43.53 170.03
C GLU A 50 -21.82 -44.03 168.62
N PHE A 51 -22.82 -44.57 167.90
CA PHE A 51 -22.65 -45.10 166.54
C PHE A 51 -22.33 -44.03 165.46
N CYS A 52 -23.01 -42.87 165.47
CA CYS A 52 -22.97 -41.90 164.36
C CYS A 52 -22.33 -40.54 164.68
N GLN A 53 -22.11 -40.20 165.95
CA GLN A 53 -21.44 -38.96 166.41
C GLN A 53 -21.98 -37.65 165.80
N ARG A 54 -23.22 -37.64 165.30
CA ARG A 54 -23.82 -36.50 164.56
C ARG A 54 -25.17 -36.02 165.10
N HIS A 55 -25.90 -36.90 165.79
CA HIS A 55 -27.21 -36.60 166.34
C HIS A 55 -27.23 -36.84 167.85
N PRO A 56 -27.90 -35.98 168.65
CA PRO A 56 -27.91 -36.10 170.10
C PRO A 56 -28.56 -37.40 170.57
N ARG A 57 -28.09 -37.90 171.70
CA ARG A 57 -28.65 -39.09 172.36
C ARG A 57 -30.11 -38.85 172.73
N LYS A 58 -30.90 -39.92 172.75
CA LYS A 58 -32.30 -39.85 173.20
C LYS A 58 -32.30 -39.42 174.69
N PRO A 59 -33.10 -38.43 175.12
CA PRO A 59 -33.06 -37.95 176.50
C PRO A 59 -33.41 -39.07 177.50
N ALA A 60 -32.87 -38.97 178.71
CA ALA A 60 -33.14 -39.93 179.78
C ALA A 60 -34.65 -40.05 180.04
N SER A 61 -35.15 -41.27 180.24
CA SER A 61 -36.54 -41.47 180.61
C SER A 61 -36.79 -40.88 182.01
N ARG A 62 -38.01 -40.37 182.26
CA ARG A 62 -38.37 -39.67 183.52
C ARG A 62 -38.22 -40.51 184.81
N GLY A 63 -37.89 -41.79 184.71
CA GLY A 63 -37.66 -42.69 185.85
C GLY A 63 -36.20 -42.78 186.33
N GLY A 64 -35.28 -41.95 185.83
CA GLY A 64 -33.89 -41.91 186.30
C GLY A 64 -33.00 -43.08 185.85
N GLY A 65 -33.45 -43.87 184.86
CA GLY A 65 -32.63 -44.91 184.24
C GLY A 65 -31.51 -44.34 183.34
N PRO A 66 -30.50 -45.15 182.97
CA PRO A 66 -29.40 -44.72 182.10
C PRO A 66 -29.89 -44.11 180.77
N ARG A 67 -29.18 -43.08 180.28
CA ARG A 67 -29.44 -42.52 178.94
C ARG A 67 -29.22 -43.60 177.86
N PRO A 68 -30.14 -43.76 176.89
CA PRO A 68 -29.90 -44.56 175.70
C PRO A 68 -28.65 -44.09 174.94
N ARG A 69 -27.79 -45.05 174.56
CA ARG A 69 -26.52 -44.81 173.84
C ARG A 69 -26.71 -44.22 172.44
N HIS A 70 -27.82 -44.55 171.78
CA HIS A 70 -28.10 -44.22 170.38
C HIS A 70 -29.16 -43.10 170.21
N CYS A 71 -29.05 -42.32 169.14
CA CYS A 71 -30.07 -41.32 168.78
C CYS A 71 -31.34 -41.98 168.21
N ALA A 72 -32.43 -41.21 168.21
CA ALA A 72 -33.71 -41.62 167.63
C ALA A 72 -33.80 -41.54 166.09
N HIS A 73 -32.73 -41.13 165.39
CA HIS A 73 -32.77 -40.88 163.96
C HIS A 73 -32.99 -42.18 163.16
N VAL A 74 -33.93 -42.12 162.21
CA VAL A 74 -34.28 -43.18 161.27
C VAL A 74 -33.62 -42.84 159.94
N TRP A 75 -32.65 -43.67 159.51
CA TRP A 75 -31.91 -43.46 158.26
C TRP A 75 -32.67 -43.95 157.02
N GLY A 76 -33.77 -44.68 157.22
CA GLY A 76 -34.62 -45.28 156.21
C GLY A 76 -35.42 -46.44 156.81
N GLN A 77 -36.12 -47.19 155.96
CA GLN A 77 -36.80 -48.43 156.32
C GLN A 77 -36.19 -49.61 155.58
N ASP A 78 -36.21 -50.78 156.20
CA ASP A 78 -35.77 -52.02 155.56
C ASP A 78 -36.81 -52.53 154.54
N HIS A 79 -36.45 -53.58 153.81
CA HIS A 79 -37.32 -54.26 152.82
C HIS A 79 -38.59 -54.91 153.43
N ARG A 80 -38.84 -54.76 154.74
CA ARG A 80 -40.04 -55.20 155.47
C ARG A 80 -40.77 -54.03 156.13
N GLY A 81 -40.45 -52.80 155.74
CA GLY A 81 -41.07 -51.57 156.24
C GLY A 81 -40.70 -51.19 157.67
N LYS A 82 -39.66 -51.81 158.26
CA LYS A 82 -39.22 -51.47 159.64
C LYS A 82 -38.09 -50.48 159.63
N ASP A 83 -38.20 -49.46 160.47
CA ASP A 83 -37.19 -48.41 160.65
C ASP A 83 -35.78 -48.96 160.90
N VAL A 84 -34.81 -48.33 160.25
CA VAL A 84 -33.38 -48.57 160.38
C VAL A 84 -32.79 -47.40 161.18
N THR A 85 -32.61 -47.63 162.48
CA THR A 85 -32.03 -46.66 163.42
C THR A 85 -30.57 -46.99 163.73
N CYS A 86 -29.85 -46.05 164.33
CA CYS A 86 -28.45 -46.27 164.73
C CYS A 86 -28.23 -47.54 165.57
N ALA A 87 -29.10 -47.86 166.52
CA ALA A 87 -28.96 -49.08 167.33
C ALA A 87 -29.01 -50.35 166.47
N ARG A 88 -29.93 -50.39 165.49
CA ARG A 88 -30.13 -51.54 164.60
C ARG A 88 -29.06 -51.65 163.51
N LEU A 89 -28.39 -50.55 163.17
CA LEU A 89 -27.17 -50.54 162.36
C LEU A 89 -25.96 -51.00 163.16
N ASP A 90 -25.90 -50.70 164.46
CA ASP A 90 -24.87 -51.19 165.38
C ASP A 90 -24.98 -52.71 165.54
N ASP A 91 -26.18 -53.24 165.83
CA ASP A 91 -26.46 -54.69 165.85
C ASP A 91 -25.99 -55.39 164.56
N ALA A 92 -26.25 -54.77 163.40
CA ALA A 92 -25.88 -55.29 162.09
C ALA A 92 -24.37 -55.17 161.82
N HIS A 93 -23.72 -54.12 162.32
CA HIS A 93 -22.26 -53.96 162.25
C HIS A 93 -21.58 -54.99 163.15
N ASP A 94 -22.07 -55.22 164.37
CA ASP A 94 -21.48 -56.18 165.30
C ASP A 94 -21.69 -57.64 164.82
N LEU A 95 -22.82 -57.93 164.15
CA LEU A 95 -23.05 -59.18 163.42
C LEU A 95 -22.15 -59.33 162.18
N TRP A 96 -21.97 -58.26 161.39
CA TRP A 96 -21.04 -58.29 160.25
C TRP A 96 -19.61 -58.48 160.72
N LEU A 97 -19.18 -57.77 161.76
CA LEU A 97 -17.90 -57.97 162.41
C LEU A 97 -17.80 -59.44 162.87
N ALA A 98 -18.81 -59.98 163.57
CA ALA A 98 -18.83 -61.35 164.14
C ALA A 98 -18.54 -62.48 163.13
N VAL A 99 -18.76 -62.27 161.82
CA VAL A 99 -18.41 -63.24 160.78
C VAL A 99 -17.37 -62.68 159.79
N TYR A 100 -17.67 -61.53 159.21
CA TYR A 100 -17.12 -61.06 157.93
C TYR A 100 -16.11 -59.90 158.04
N GLY A 101 -15.69 -59.42 159.23
CA GLY A 101 -14.64 -58.40 159.18
C GLY A 101 -13.93 -57.78 160.39
N GLY A 102 -12.62 -57.67 160.22
CA GLY A 102 -11.66 -56.71 160.76
C GLY A 102 -10.37 -56.84 159.96
N THR A 103 -10.06 -58.06 159.51
CA THR A 103 -9.47 -58.32 158.19
C THR A 103 -10.52 -58.39 157.06
N GLY A 104 -11.68 -57.72 157.19
CA GLY A 104 -12.82 -57.86 156.26
C GLY A 104 -12.84 -56.82 155.17
N PRO A 105 -13.56 -57.06 154.06
CA PRO A 105 -13.58 -56.13 152.92
C PRO A 105 -14.23 -54.79 153.31
N LEU A 106 -15.12 -54.77 154.32
CA LEU A 106 -15.73 -53.53 154.83
C LEU A 106 -15.00 -52.91 156.04
N SER A 107 -13.97 -53.54 156.63
CA SER A 107 -13.14 -52.88 157.64
C SER A 107 -12.01 -52.04 157.02
N GLN A 108 -11.76 -52.21 155.72
CA GLN A 108 -10.89 -51.33 154.91
C GLN A 108 -11.67 -50.18 154.24
N LEU A 109 -13.01 -50.20 154.28
CA LEU A 109 -13.85 -49.14 153.72
C LEU A 109 -14.05 -48.01 154.75
N ASP A 110 -13.14 -47.03 154.73
CA ASP A 110 -13.36 -45.76 155.44
C ASP A 110 -14.52 -44.98 154.77
N ILE A 111 -15.71 -45.18 155.32
CA ILE A 111 -16.93 -44.44 154.94
C ILE A 111 -16.73 -42.92 155.11
N GLY A 112 -15.87 -42.48 156.04
CA GLY A 112 -15.49 -41.08 156.21
C GLY A 112 -14.64 -40.55 155.05
N ALA A 113 -13.79 -41.35 154.41
CA ALA A 113 -13.10 -40.98 153.17
C ALA A 113 -14.09 -40.88 151.99
N GLN A 114 -15.00 -41.85 151.85
CA GLN A 114 -16.01 -41.82 150.78
C GLN A 114 -16.99 -40.64 150.91
N ALA A 115 -17.42 -40.31 152.13
CA ALA A 115 -18.27 -39.16 152.40
C ALA A 115 -17.58 -37.82 152.09
N ARG A 116 -16.27 -37.70 152.37
CA ARG A 116 -15.45 -36.56 151.96
C ARG A 116 -15.33 -36.49 150.44
N HIS A 117 -14.96 -37.59 149.78
CA HIS A 117 -14.78 -37.64 148.33
C HIS A 117 -16.06 -37.27 147.55
N LEU A 118 -17.26 -37.57 148.09
CA LEU A 118 -18.55 -37.11 147.54
C LEU A 118 -18.83 -35.61 147.77
N ALA A 119 -18.38 -35.03 148.89
CA ALA A 119 -18.45 -33.59 149.12
C ALA A 119 -17.45 -32.85 148.21
N ASP A 120 -16.23 -33.36 148.07
CA ASP A 120 -15.19 -32.84 147.20
C ASP A 120 -15.63 -32.88 145.73
N LEU A 121 -16.23 -34.00 145.28
CA LEU A 121 -16.82 -34.12 143.94
C LEU A 121 -17.94 -33.10 143.69
N ARG A 122 -18.78 -32.82 144.69
CA ARG A 122 -19.86 -31.84 144.55
C ARG A 122 -19.32 -30.41 144.51
N THR A 123 -18.36 -30.09 145.37
CA THR A 123 -17.68 -28.78 145.37
C THR A 123 -16.90 -28.55 144.06
N ALA A 124 -16.30 -29.61 143.49
CA ALA A 124 -15.67 -29.56 142.18
C ALA A 124 -16.69 -29.36 141.04
N LEU A 125 -17.88 -29.95 141.13
CA LEU A 125 -18.99 -29.74 140.18
C LEU A 125 -19.53 -28.31 140.24
N ASP A 126 -19.77 -27.78 141.45
CA ASP A 126 -20.23 -26.40 141.65
C ASP A 126 -19.16 -25.40 141.17
N ALA A 127 -17.87 -25.67 141.41
CA ALA A 127 -16.77 -24.90 140.83
C ALA A 127 -16.68 -25.01 139.30
N LEU A 128 -16.96 -26.18 138.72
CA LEU A 128 -17.02 -26.37 137.27
C LEU A 128 -18.15 -25.53 136.65
N PHE A 129 -19.31 -25.44 137.29
CA PHE A 129 -20.39 -24.55 136.85
C PHE A 129 -19.99 -23.07 136.92
N VAL A 130 -19.30 -22.62 137.98
CA VAL A 130 -18.77 -21.25 138.06
C VAL A 130 -17.73 -20.95 136.98
N VAL A 131 -16.96 -21.94 136.52
CA VAL A 131 -16.03 -21.82 135.39
C VAL A 131 -16.74 -21.89 134.02
N LEU A 132 -17.91 -22.51 133.94
CA LEU A 132 -18.71 -22.64 132.71
C LEU A 132 -19.74 -21.52 132.52
N ASP A 133 -20.18 -20.83 133.57
CA ASP A 133 -21.12 -19.70 133.45
C ASP A 133 -20.58 -18.54 132.60
N PRO A 134 -19.29 -18.19 132.60
CA PRO A 134 -18.71 -17.28 131.60
C PRO A 134 -18.92 -17.78 130.17
N VAL A 135 -18.61 -19.05 129.89
CA VAL A 135 -18.82 -19.68 128.57
C VAL A 135 -20.30 -19.69 128.18
N ARG A 136 -21.20 -19.81 129.17
CA ARG A 136 -22.66 -19.76 128.99
C ARG A 136 -23.16 -18.35 128.66
N GLY A 137 -22.60 -17.34 129.33
CA GLY A 137 -22.81 -15.93 129.02
C GLY A 137 -22.29 -15.56 127.64
N ASP A 138 -21.07 -15.97 127.31
CA ASP A 138 -20.46 -15.82 125.99
C ASP A 138 -21.29 -16.49 124.89
N LEU A 139 -21.88 -17.67 125.15
CA LEU A 139 -22.81 -18.34 124.24
C LEU A 139 -24.12 -17.56 124.03
N THR A 140 -24.74 -17.03 125.09
CA THR A 140 -25.93 -16.16 124.92
C THR A 140 -25.59 -14.85 124.23
N GLN A 141 -24.41 -14.28 124.47
CA GLN A 141 -23.96 -13.06 123.80
C GLN A 141 -23.55 -13.33 122.35
N LEU A 142 -23.07 -14.54 122.03
CA LEU A 142 -22.89 -15.03 120.65
C LEU A 142 -24.24 -15.26 119.96
N ASP A 143 -25.27 -15.75 120.65
CA ASP A 143 -26.59 -16.00 120.06
C ASP A 143 -27.32 -14.67 119.76
N GLU A 144 -27.36 -13.72 120.70
CA GLU A 144 -27.85 -12.35 120.44
C GLU A 144 -27.08 -11.66 119.32
N ARG A 145 -25.75 -11.84 119.29
CA ARG A 145 -24.88 -11.27 118.26
C ARG A 145 -25.04 -11.98 116.92
N LEU A 146 -25.31 -13.28 116.87
CA LEU A 146 -25.61 -14.02 115.64
C LEU A 146 -27.01 -13.66 115.12
N VAL A 147 -28.01 -13.49 115.98
CA VAL A 147 -29.33 -12.97 115.56
C VAL A 147 -29.19 -11.54 115.02
N GLY A 148 -28.38 -10.69 115.67
CA GLY A 148 -28.07 -9.34 115.19
C GLY A 148 -27.27 -9.31 113.88
N GLU A 149 -26.23 -10.15 113.76
CA GLU A 149 -25.38 -10.24 112.57
C GLU A 149 -26.08 -10.97 111.41
N VAL A 150 -27.02 -11.90 111.67
CA VAL A 150 -27.90 -12.51 110.65
C VAL A 150 -28.98 -11.52 110.19
N ALA A 151 -29.61 -10.75 111.10
CA ALA A 151 -30.53 -9.69 110.71
C ALA A 151 -29.82 -8.61 109.87
N GLN A 152 -28.59 -8.22 110.26
CA GLN A 152 -27.78 -7.31 109.46
C GLN A 152 -27.25 -7.95 108.18
N ALA A 153 -26.93 -9.24 108.14
CA ALA A 153 -26.50 -9.93 106.93
C ALA A 153 -27.67 -10.10 105.95
N LEU A 154 -28.89 -10.33 106.43
CA LEU A 154 -30.09 -10.37 105.61
C LEU A 154 -30.40 -8.98 105.04
N ALA A 155 -30.39 -7.93 105.87
CA ALA A 155 -30.55 -6.55 105.40
C ALA A 155 -29.45 -6.13 104.41
N ARG A 156 -28.19 -6.50 104.66
CA ARG A 156 -27.07 -6.28 103.72
C ARG A 156 -27.18 -7.14 102.47
N ALA A 157 -27.81 -8.32 102.52
CA ALA A 157 -28.03 -9.17 101.35
C ALA A 157 -29.19 -8.66 100.50
N GLU A 158 -30.30 -8.24 101.11
CA GLU A 158 -31.42 -7.58 100.43
C GLU A 158 -30.96 -6.27 99.79
N GLN A 159 -30.16 -5.46 100.51
CA GLN A 159 -29.58 -4.24 99.98
C GLN A 159 -28.52 -4.53 98.91
N ALA A 160 -27.65 -5.52 99.08
CA ALA A 160 -26.71 -5.94 98.03
C ALA A 160 -27.39 -6.56 96.81
N VAL A 161 -28.58 -7.15 96.94
CA VAL A 161 -29.41 -7.61 95.81
C VAL A 161 -30.07 -6.41 95.12
N ALA A 162 -30.56 -5.42 95.87
CA ALA A 162 -31.07 -4.18 95.30
C ALA A 162 -29.97 -3.39 94.57
N ASP A 163 -28.78 -3.27 95.17
CA ASP A 163 -27.60 -2.63 94.58
C ASP A 163 -27.05 -3.45 93.40
N ALA A 164 -27.08 -4.80 93.45
CA ALA A 164 -26.71 -5.64 92.32
C ALA A 164 -27.72 -5.54 91.16
N ASP A 165 -29.03 -5.41 91.43
CA ASP A 165 -30.04 -5.20 90.39
C ASP A 165 -30.05 -3.77 89.85
N LEU A 166 -29.68 -2.78 90.66
CA LEU A 166 -29.39 -1.42 90.20
C LEU A 166 -28.15 -1.45 89.30
N ALA A 167 -27.03 -2.02 89.76
CA ALA A 167 -25.80 -2.16 89.00
C ALA A 167 -25.98 -3.02 87.74
N ARG A 168 -26.87 -4.03 87.74
CA ARG A 168 -27.25 -4.78 86.53
C ARG A 168 -28.03 -3.91 85.55
N ARG A 169 -28.99 -3.09 86.00
CA ARG A 169 -29.73 -2.16 85.14
C ARG A 169 -28.82 -1.06 84.59
N GLU A 170 -27.91 -0.53 85.41
CA GLU A 170 -26.90 0.44 84.98
C GLU A 170 -25.88 -0.18 84.03
N THR A 171 -25.44 -1.42 84.28
CA THR A 171 -24.56 -2.16 83.36
C THR A 171 -25.28 -2.53 82.06
N GLN A 172 -26.57 -2.84 82.09
CA GLN A 172 -27.39 -3.06 80.89
C GLN A 172 -27.63 -1.75 80.14
N ALA A 173 -27.89 -0.64 80.82
CA ALA A 173 -28.03 0.69 80.22
C ALA A 173 -26.70 1.18 79.63
N ALA A 174 -25.57 0.96 80.31
CA ALA A 174 -24.23 1.29 79.83
C ALA A 174 -23.80 0.39 78.65
N ASN A 175 -24.13 -0.91 78.68
CA ASN A 175 -23.90 -1.79 77.53
C ASN A 175 -24.84 -1.45 76.36
N ALA A 176 -26.10 -1.07 76.61
CA ALA A 176 -27.01 -0.59 75.57
C ALA A 176 -26.52 0.73 74.97
N ALA A 177 -26.08 1.69 75.80
CA ALA A 177 -25.48 2.95 75.34
C ALA A 177 -24.19 2.71 74.56
N ARG A 178 -23.31 1.81 75.03
CA ARG A 178 -22.08 1.40 74.32
C ARG A 178 -22.39 0.71 73.00
N ASN A 179 -23.35 -0.21 72.97
CA ASN A 179 -23.72 -0.94 71.76
C ASN A 179 -24.44 -0.02 70.76
N ASN A 180 -25.25 0.95 71.23
CA ASN A 180 -25.85 1.99 70.39
C ASN A 180 -24.79 2.98 69.87
N ALA A 181 -23.79 3.34 70.67
CA ALA A 181 -22.67 4.18 70.25
C ALA A 181 -21.78 3.45 69.23
N LEU A 182 -21.48 2.17 69.44
CA LEU A 182 -20.78 1.32 68.48
C LEU A 182 -21.60 1.11 67.20
N ALA A 183 -22.92 0.91 67.30
CA ALA A 183 -23.80 0.82 66.13
C ALA A 183 -23.81 2.15 65.35
N ALA A 184 -23.98 3.30 66.02
CA ALA A 184 -23.92 4.62 65.40
C ALA A 184 -22.54 4.90 64.77
N GLN A 185 -21.45 4.47 65.42
CA GLN A 185 -20.11 4.54 64.86
C GLN A 185 -19.96 3.63 63.63
N GLN A 186 -20.50 2.41 63.66
CA GLN A 186 -20.49 1.50 62.51
C GLN A 186 -21.29 2.06 61.34
N THR A 187 -22.47 2.64 61.59
CA THR A 187 -23.30 3.31 60.59
C THR A 187 -22.57 4.51 60.00
N ALA A 188 -22.01 5.41 60.83
CA ALA A 188 -21.26 6.57 60.36
C ALA A 188 -19.97 6.18 59.59
N VAL A 189 -19.31 5.07 59.95
CA VAL A 189 -18.17 4.52 59.21
C VAL A 189 -18.62 3.94 57.86
N ASN A 190 -19.76 3.24 57.82
CA ASN A 190 -20.34 2.71 56.58
C ASN A 190 -20.79 3.84 55.64
N GLU A 191 -21.53 4.83 56.15
CA GLU A 191 -21.94 6.04 55.43
C GLU A 191 -20.71 6.83 54.93
N ALA A 192 -19.68 7.01 55.74
CA ALA A 192 -18.43 7.65 55.32
C ALA A 192 -17.58 6.79 54.36
N ALA A 193 -17.82 5.48 54.26
CA ALA A 193 -17.20 4.59 53.28
C ALA A 193 -18.03 4.47 51.99
N GLU A 194 -19.33 4.73 52.05
CA GLU A 194 -20.24 4.80 50.92
C GLU A 194 -20.17 6.17 50.24
N ALA A 195 -20.17 7.26 51.02
CA ALA A 195 -19.91 8.61 50.53
C ALA A 195 -18.57 8.71 49.77
N ARG A 196 -17.48 8.13 50.32
CA ARG A 196 -16.17 8.09 49.63
C ARG A 196 -16.13 7.16 48.41
N ARG A 197 -17.00 6.14 48.33
CA ARG A 197 -17.16 5.34 47.10
C ARG A 197 -17.94 6.11 46.04
N ASN A 198 -19.01 6.80 46.43
CA ASN A 198 -19.84 7.60 45.52
C ASN A 198 -19.07 8.84 45.01
N GLU A 199 -18.30 9.52 45.87
CA GLU A 199 -17.37 10.59 45.49
C GLU A 199 -16.26 10.06 44.57
N GLY A 200 -15.71 8.87 44.85
CA GLY A 200 -14.75 8.19 43.97
C GLY A 200 -15.32 7.88 42.57
N MET A 201 -16.53 7.32 42.48
CA MET A 201 -17.18 7.05 41.19
C MET A 201 -17.55 8.35 40.46
N ALA A 202 -18.08 9.36 41.15
CA ALA A 202 -18.40 10.66 40.54
C ALA A 202 -17.15 11.39 40.01
N LEU A 203 -15.98 11.22 40.64
CA LEU A 203 -14.71 11.73 40.13
C LEU A 203 -14.22 10.96 38.89
N VAL A 204 -14.39 9.63 38.86
CA VAL A 204 -14.10 8.81 37.67
C VAL A 204 -15.02 9.19 36.51
N GLU A 205 -16.34 9.22 36.72
CA GLU A 205 -17.32 9.65 35.71
C GLU A 205 -17.05 11.09 35.22
N ALA A 206 -16.61 12.00 36.10
CA ALA A 206 -16.27 13.36 35.71
C ALA A 206 -15.00 13.44 34.84
N ASP A 207 -13.95 12.65 35.12
CA ASP A 207 -12.75 12.59 34.27
C ASP A 207 -12.95 11.76 33.00
N GLU A 208 -13.81 10.73 33.01
CA GLU A 208 -14.29 10.04 31.80
C GLU A 208 -15.12 10.98 30.91
N ALA A 209 -15.99 11.82 31.49
CA ALA A 209 -16.71 12.85 30.73
C ALA A 209 -15.77 13.94 30.18
N ARG A 210 -14.71 14.31 30.91
CA ARG A 210 -13.69 15.26 30.44
C ARG A 210 -12.80 14.68 29.34
N THR A 211 -12.39 13.41 29.44
CA THR A 211 -11.62 12.74 28.38
C THR A 211 -12.49 12.53 27.15
N ALA A 212 -13.71 12.03 27.29
CA ALA A 212 -14.68 11.92 26.19
C ALA A 212 -14.97 13.26 25.51
N LYS A 213 -15.05 14.37 26.26
CA LYS A 213 -15.20 15.73 25.70
C LYS A 213 -13.95 16.19 24.93
N ARG A 214 -12.75 15.98 25.46
CA ARG A 214 -11.49 16.29 24.76
C ARG A 214 -11.36 15.47 23.48
N ASP A 215 -11.73 14.20 23.53
CA ASP A 215 -11.77 13.27 22.40
C ASP A 215 -12.80 13.67 21.34
N ALA A 216 -13.96 14.19 21.75
CA ALA A 216 -14.92 14.77 20.82
C ALA A 216 -14.35 16.04 20.15
N GLU A 217 -13.75 16.95 20.92
CA GLU A 217 -13.12 18.17 20.40
C GLU A 217 -11.93 17.90 19.49
N THR A 218 -11.13 16.85 19.72
CA THR A 218 -10.05 16.47 18.79
C THR A 218 -10.61 15.82 17.54
N ARG A 219 -11.59 14.91 17.64
CA ARG A 219 -12.28 14.33 16.46
C ARG A 219 -12.97 15.40 15.61
N GLU A 220 -13.55 16.44 16.22
CA GLU A 220 -14.14 17.57 15.51
C GLU A 220 -13.08 18.43 14.81
N LYS A 221 -11.97 18.77 15.48
CA LYS A 221 -10.83 19.48 14.88
C LYS A 221 -10.22 18.70 13.71
N ASP A 222 -10.03 17.40 13.89
CA ASP A 222 -9.58 16.47 12.85
C ASP A 222 -10.53 16.42 11.66
N ALA A 223 -11.84 16.36 11.91
CA ALA A 223 -12.86 16.33 10.87
C ALA A 223 -12.92 17.66 10.09
N ASN A 224 -12.83 18.80 10.79
CA ASN A 224 -12.76 20.12 10.17
C ASN A 224 -11.46 20.29 9.36
N THR A 225 -10.31 19.89 9.89
CA THR A 225 -9.02 19.91 9.17
C THR A 225 -9.07 19.04 7.91
N ARG A 226 -9.67 17.85 7.98
CA ARG A 226 -9.90 16.98 6.82
C ARG A 226 -10.88 17.60 5.82
N ALA A 227 -11.93 18.28 6.28
CA ALA A 227 -12.90 18.96 5.43
C ALA A 227 -12.30 20.18 4.72
N GLU A 228 -11.42 20.93 5.37
CA GLU A 228 -10.68 22.05 4.77
C GLU A 228 -9.63 21.55 3.78
N ALA A 229 -8.87 20.50 4.11
CA ALA A 229 -7.96 19.85 3.17
C ALA A 229 -8.70 19.31 1.93
N ALA A 230 -9.87 18.68 2.11
CA ALA A 230 -10.70 18.20 1.00
C ALA A 230 -11.26 19.36 0.14
N ARG A 231 -11.67 20.48 0.75
CA ARG A 231 -12.09 21.69 0.02
C ARG A 231 -10.94 22.33 -0.74
N GLN A 232 -9.73 22.34 -0.17
CA GLN A 232 -8.56 22.90 -0.81
C GLN A 232 -8.09 22.05 -2.00
N ALA A 233 -8.00 20.74 -1.83
CA ALA A 233 -7.75 19.80 -2.93
C ALA A 233 -8.83 19.87 -4.03
N ALA A 234 -10.10 20.13 -3.67
CA ALA A 234 -11.16 20.34 -4.65
C ALA A 234 -10.99 21.65 -5.46
N LYS A 235 -10.54 22.75 -4.82
CA LYS A 235 -10.19 23.99 -5.54
C LYS A 235 -9.04 23.76 -6.51
N GLU A 236 -7.94 23.18 -6.02
CA GLU A 236 -6.75 22.88 -6.81
C GLU A 236 -7.08 21.96 -8.01
N ALA A 237 -7.99 21.00 -7.81
CA ALA A 237 -8.53 20.18 -8.91
C ALA A 237 -9.36 21.00 -9.92
N THR A 238 -10.19 21.95 -9.48
CA THR A 238 -10.94 22.83 -10.39
C THR A 238 -10.07 23.86 -11.12
N GLU A 239 -9.03 24.39 -10.48
CA GLU A 239 -8.05 25.30 -11.08
C GLU A 239 -7.19 24.55 -12.13
N SER A 240 -6.75 23.34 -11.80
CA SER A 240 -6.08 22.41 -12.73
C SER A 240 -6.96 22.05 -13.93
N LEU A 241 -8.24 21.72 -13.71
CA LEU A 241 -9.22 21.50 -14.78
C LEU A 241 -9.43 22.74 -15.66
N THR A 242 -9.45 23.94 -15.06
CA THR A 242 -9.61 25.20 -15.81
C THR A 242 -8.40 25.43 -16.71
N THR A 243 -7.19 25.34 -16.15
CA THR A 243 -5.92 25.48 -16.89
C THR A 243 -5.79 24.43 -18.00
N ALA A 244 -6.24 23.20 -17.76
CA ALA A 244 -6.27 22.14 -18.76
C ALA A 244 -7.25 22.45 -19.91
N ASN A 245 -8.45 22.96 -19.60
CA ASN A 245 -9.44 23.36 -20.60
C ASN A 245 -8.97 24.57 -21.43
N GLU A 246 -8.30 25.55 -20.81
CA GLU A 246 -7.66 26.68 -21.49
C GLU A 246 -6.58 26.18 -22.45
N THR A 247 -5.67 25.31 -21.97
CA THR A 247 -4.63 24.67 -22.79
C THR A 247 -5.22 23.89 -23.98
N ILE A 248 -6.33 23.16 -23.78
CA ILE A 248 -7.05 22.44 -24.84
C ILE A 248 -7.66 23.43 -25.85
N SER A 249 -8.17 24.58 -25.40
CA SER A 249 -8.73 25.62 -26.28
C SER A 249 -7.66 26.29 -27.14
N GLU A 250 -6.50 26.60 -26.56
CA GLU A 250 -5.33 27.12 -27.29
C GLU A 250 -4.82 26.09 -28.32
N GLN A 251 -4.71 24.82 -27.93
CA GLN A 251 -4.31 23.74 -28.85
C GLN A 251 -5.31 23.55 -29.99
N ALA A 252 -6.62 23.57 -29.71
CA ALA A 252 -7.66 23.48 -30.74
C ALA A 252 -7.61 24.67 -31.71
N THR A 253 -7.38 25.89 -31.20
CA THR A 253 -7.19 27.10 -32.01
C THR A 253 -5.97 26.95 -32.93
N ARG A 254 -4.82 26.55 -32.38
CA ARG A 254 -3.57 26.34 -33.13
C ARG A 254 -3.68 25.21 -34.16
N ILE A 255 -4.44 24.15 -33.88
CA ILE A 255 -4.77 23.09 -34.85
C ILE A 255 -5.61 23.67 -35.99
N GLY A 256 -6.58 24.54 -35.69
CA GLY A 256 -7.37 25.27 -36.69
C GLY A 256 -6.50 26.14 -37.60
N GLU A 257 -5.59 26.93 -37.03
CA GLU A 257 -4.61 27.76 -37.77
C GLU A 257 -3.72 26.91 -38.68
N LEU A 258 -3.12 25.84 -38.14
CA LEU A 258 -2.26 24.93 -38.91
C LEU A 258 -3.03 24.20 -40.02
N THR A 259 -4.30 23.84 -39.79
CA THR A 259 -5.18 23.25 -40.81
C THR A 259 -5.50 24.27 -41.91
N GLY A 260 -5.78 25.52 -41.54
CA GLY A 260 -5.98 26.62 -42.49
C GLY A 260 -4.75 26.88 -43.36
N ALA A 261 -3.57 26.95 -42.75
CA ALA A 261 -2.30 27.11 -43.46
C ALA A 261 -1.98 25.91 -44.38
N ASN A 262 -2.25 24.68 -43.93
CA ASN A 262 -2.06 23.47 -44.75
C ASN A 262 -3.00 23.46 -45.98
N ASN A 263 -4.27 23.84 -45.79
CA ASN A 263 -5.22 23.99 -46.89
C ASN A 263 -4.77 25.07 -47.90
N GLN A 264 -4.25 26.21 -47.43
CA GLN A 264 -3.69 27.26 -48.29
C GLN A 264 -2.46 26.78 -49.08
N LEU A 265 -1.51 26.10 -48.43
CA LEU A 265 -0.34 25.52 -49.09
C LEU A 265 -0.73 24.43 -50.10
N THR A 266 -1.75 23.62 -49.79
CA THR A 266 -2.30 22.61 -50.71
C THR A 266 -2.93 23.26 -51.94
N ALA A 267 -3.71 24.33 -51.77
CA ALA A 267 -4.28 25.09 -52.88
C ALA A 267 -3.20 25.76 -53.75
N GLN A 268 -2.15 26.33 -53.14
CA GLN A 268 -1.00 26.89 -53.86
C GLN A 268 -0.24 25.80 -54.64
N ALA A 269 0.00 24.63 -54.04
CA ALA A 269 0.64 23.50 -54.72
C ALA A 269 -0.17 22.99 -55.92
N GLN A 270 -1.50 22.94 -55.81
CA GLN A 270 -2.40 22.65 -56.93
C GLN A 270 -2.34 23.72 -58.01
N GLN A 271 -2.34 25.01 -57.64
CA GLN A 271 -2.20 26.13 -58.58
C GLN A 271 -0.88 26.05 -59.35
N PHE A 272 0.26 25.90 -58.66
CA PHE A 272 1.56 25.75 -59.32
C PHE A 272 1.64 24.49 -60.20
N THR A 273 0.98 23.39 -59.81
CA THR A 273 0.90 22.17 -60.64
C THR A 273 0.13 22.45 -61.94
N ASN A 274 -1.01 23.14 -61.85
CA ASN A 274 -1.82 23.51 -63.02
C ASN A 274 -1.03 24.43 -63.96
N THR A 275 -0.45 25.52 -63.45
CA THR A 275 0.38 26.44 -64.25
C THR A 275 1.62 25.75 -64.84
N THR A 276 2.22 24.77 -64.14
CA THR A 276 3.31 23.97 -64.71
C THR A 276 2.85 23.11 -65.89
N ASN A 277 1.65 22.54 -65.82
CA ASN A 277 1.08 21.73 -66.90
C ASN A 277 0.61 22.60 -68.09
N GLU A 278 0.05 23.78 -67.82
CA GLU A 278 -0.27 24.81 -68.83
C GLU A 278 1.00 25.25 -69.58
N LEU A 279 2.06 25.61 -68.86
CA LEU A 279 3.33 26.03 -69.46
C LEU A 279 4.00 24.90 -70.26
N ARG A 280 3.94 23.64 -69.80
CA ARG A 280 4.39 22.49 -70.60
C ARG A 280 3.59 22.36 -71.89
N SER A 281 2.26 22.43 -71.82
CA SER A 281 1.41 22.34 -73.01
C SER A 281 1.68 23.47 -74.00
N LEU A 282 1.93 24.70 -73.53
CA LEU A 282 2.32 25.82 -74.38
C LEU A 282 3.69 25.60 -75.04
N ILE A 283 4.68 25.05 -74.32
CA ILE A 283 6.01 24.71 -74.87
C ILE A 283 5.88 23.60 -75.93
N ASP A 284 5.10 22.55 -75.67
CA ASP A 284 4.88 21.46 -76.62
C ASP A 284 4.12 21.95 -77.87
N GLN A 285 3.10 22.79 -77.70
CA GLN A 285 2.39 23.44 -78.82
C GLN A 285 3.33 24.34 -79.66
N GLN A 286 4.15 25.18 -79.03
CA GLN A 286 5.13 26.02 -79.72
C GLN A 286 6.17 25.17 -80.46
N ARG A 287 6.66 24.10 -79.83
CA ARG A 287 7.59 23.15 -80.46
C ARG A 287 6.97 22.52 -81.70
N THR A 288 5.77 21.97 -81.60
CA THR A 288 5.06 21.35 -82.74
C THR A 288 4.79 22.36 -83.86
N ALA A 289 4.43 23.60 -83.52
CA ALA A 289 4.24 24.68 -84.50
C ALA A 289 5.55 25.04 -85.23
N HIS A 290 6.66 25.19 -84.50
CA HIS A 290 7.97 25.47 -85.10
C HIS A 290 8.53 24.29 -85.92
N GLU A 291 8.33 23.05 -85.47
CA GLU A 291 8.73 21.83 -86.19
C GLU A 291 7.92 21.65 -87.48
N THR A 292 6.63 21.98 -87.45
CA THR A 292 5.77 22.04 -88.64
C THR A 292 6.24 23.15 -89.59
N ALA A 293 6.40 24.38 -89.12
CA ALA A 293 6.82 25.52 -89.94
C ALA A 293 8.20 25.32 -90.58
N LEU A 294 9.16 24.73 -89.85
CA LEU A 294 10.47 24.36 -90.37
C LEU A 294 10.38 23.27 -91.46
N THR A 295 9.44 22.33 -91.31
CA THR A 295 9.19 21.29 -92.32
C THR A 295 8.56 21.88 -93.57
N THR A 296 7.53 22.72 -93.43
CA THR A 296 6.90 23.46 -94.53
C THR A 296 7.91 24.31 -95.30
N ALA A 297 8.69 25.15 -94.62
CA ALA A 297 9.70 26.00 -95.25
C ALA A 297 10.80 25.19 -95.96
N ARG A 298 11.17 24.00 -95.43
CA ARG A 298 12.09 23.07 -96.12
C ARG A 298 11.47 22.47 -97.37
N THR A 299 10.20 22.07 -97.35
CA THR A 299 9.51 21.55 -98.54
C THR A 299 9.28 22.61 -99.61
N GLU A 300 8.93 23.83 -99.22
CA GLU A 300 8.79 24.98 -100.13
C GLU A 300 10.14 25.34 -100.77
N ALA A 301 11.21 25.46 -99.99
CA ALA A 301 12.56 25.73 -100.51
C ALA A 301 13.08 24.60 -101.42
N ALA A 302 12.80 23.33 -101.10
CA ALA A 302 13.16 22.21 -101.96
C ALA A 302 12.38 22.22 -103.28
N THR A 303 11.11 22.58 -103.26
CA THR A 303 10.26 22.69 -104.46
C THR A 303 10.74 23.84 -105.34
N ALA A 304 10.95 25.04 -104.78
CA ALA A 304 11.45 26.20 -105.52
C ALA A 304 12.85 25.98 -106.11
N LEU A 305 13.74 25.25 -105.42
CA LEU A 305 15.04 24.85 -105.97
C LEU A 305 14.92 23.82 -107.10
N GLN A 306 13.91 22.94 -107.06
CA GLN A 306 13.65 21.99 -108.15
C GLN A 306 13.03 22.69 -109.37
N GLU A 307 12.12 23.64 -109.16
CA GLU A 307 11.54 24.50 -110.21
C GLU A 307 12.61 25.35 -110.89
N GLN A 308 13.51 25.98 -110.13
CA GLN A 308 14.65 26.72 -110.69
C GLN A 308 15.60 25.83 -111.50
N ARG A 309 15.81 24.58 -111.09
CA ARG A 309 16.60 23.61 -111.87
C ARG A 309 15.94 23.29 -113.20
N THR A 310 14.65 22.94 -113.21
CA THR A 310 13.94 22.61 -114.45
C THR A 310 13.80 23.82 -115.38
N GLU A 311 13.68 25.04 -114.83
CA GLU A 311 13.72 26.28 -115.63
C GLU A 311 15.09 26.53 -116.27
N LEU A 312 16.18 26.26 -115.55
CA LEU A 312 17.56 26.42 -116.07
C LEU A 312 17.94 25.31 -117.06
N GLU A 313 17.52 24.07 -116.82
CA GLU A 313 17.64 22.95 -117.75
C GLU A 313 16.90 23.25 -119.06
N GLY A 314 15.63 23.68 -118.97
CA GLY A 314 14.85 24.10 -120.15
C GLY A 314 15.48 25.27 -120.90
N LYS A 315 16.04 26.28 -120.21
CA LYS A 315 16.79 27.38 -120.84
C LYS A 315 18.07 26.92 -121.53
N LEU A 316 18.76 25.91 -121.00
CA LEU A 316 19.97 25.35 -121.59
C LEU A 316 19.65 24.54 -122.85
N ASP A 317 18.60 23.72 -122.82
CA ASP A 317 18.08 23.02 -124.01
C ASP A 317 17.64 24.00 -125.10
N ASP A 318 16.96 25.08 -124.73
CA ASP A 318 16.48 26.13 -125.64
C ASP A 318 17.64 26.95 -126.26
N GLN A 319 18.74 27.12 -125.52
CA GLN A 319 20.00 27.69 -126.03
C GLN A 319 20.75 26.72 -126.95
N GLN A 320 20.89 25.45 -126.56
CA GLN A 320 21.50 24.41 -127.39
C GLN A 320 20.74 24.28 -128.72
N ALA A 321 19.41 24.27 -128.68
CA ALA A 321 18.56 24.24 -129.86
C ALA A 321 18.62 25.53 -130.70
N ARG A 322 19.09 26.68 -130.17
CA ARG A 322 19.41 27.88 -130.97
C ARG A 322 20.76 27.73 -131.66
N PHE A 323 21.82 27.37 -130.92
CA PHE A 323 23.14 27.12 -131.50
C PHE A 323 23.10 26.03 -132.58
N ASP A 324 22.34 24.95 -132.38
CA ASP A 324 22.16 23.89 -133.38
C ASP A 324 21.33 24.31 -134.61
N ARG A 325 20.62 25.45 -134.57
CA ARG A 325 19.99 26.08 -135.74
C ARG A 325 20.97 27.04 -136.42
N GLU A 326 21.53 27.98 -135.69
CA GLU A 326 22.52 28.95 -136.17
C GLU A 326 23.72 28.25 -136.84
N ARG A 327 24.19 27.13 -136.28
CA ARG A 327 25.20 26.26 -136.89
C ARG A 327 24.72 25.65 -138.20
N LYS A 328 23.51 25.09 -138.27
CA LYS A 328 22.98 24.50 -139.52
C LYS A 328 22.72 25.54 -140.59
N ASP A 329 22.34 26.75 -140.22
CA ASP A 329 22.09 27.85 -141.15
C ASP A 329 23.41 28.44 -141.66
N THR A 330 24.43 28.60 -140.82
CA THR A 330 25.79 28.95 -141.27
C THR A 330 26.47 27.83 -142.09
N GLU A 331 26.23 26.55 -141.78
CA GLU A 331 26.62 25.40 -142.63
C GLU A 331 25.96 25.48 -144.02
N ARG A 332 24.67 25.89 -144.10
CA ARG A 332 23.95 26.10 -145.38
C ARG A 332 24.47 27.31 -146.15
N GLU A 333 24.64 28.45 -145.49
CA GLU A 333 25.12 29.69 -146.11
C GLU A 333 26.54 29.53 -146.67
N THR A 334 27.44 28.89 -145.90
CA THR A 334 28.80 28.59 -146.36
C THR A 334 28.81 27.60 -147.51
N ALA A 335 28.00 26.52 -147.46
CA ALA A 335 27.87 25.58 -148.58
C ALA A 335 27.30 26.26 -149.85
N ALA A 336 26.29 27.12 -149.71
CA ALA A 336 25.72 27.89 -150.82
C ALA A 336 26.74 28.87 -151.41
N ARG A 337 27.51 29.58 -150.57
CA ARG A 337 28.56 30.50 -151.02
C ARG A 337 29.72 29.78 -151.71
N VAL A 338 30.09 28.58 -151.25
CA VAL A 338 31.08 27.72 -151.94
C VAL A 338 30.55 27.27 -153.30
N ALA A 339 29.27 26.89 -153.42
CA ALA A 339 28.67 26.54 -154.70
C ALA A 339 28.62 27.73 -155.68
N GLU A 340 28.26 28.92 -155.20
CA GLU A 340 28.26 30.17 -155.98
C GLU A 340 29.68 30.52 -156.48
N LEU A 341 30.68 30.43 -155.60
CA LEU A 341 32.08 30.68 -155.97
C LEU A 341 32.60 29.62 -156.96
N ASN A 342 32.25 28.35 -156.80
CA ASN A 342 32.62 27.29 -157.74
C ASN A 342 31.96 27.49 -159.12
N SER A 343 30.69 27.94 -159.18
CA SER A 343 30.06 28.34 -160.44
C SER A 343 30.83 29.49 -161.08
N THR A 344 31.12 30.54 -160.31
CA THR A 344 31.86 31.72 -160.77
C THR A 344 33.25 31.35 -161.31
N ILE A 345 33.96 30.43 -160.64
CA ILE A 345 35.26 29.90 -161.09
C ILE A 345 35.10 29.12 -162.40
N THR A 346 34.04 28.32 -162.55
CA THR A 346 33.74 27.56 -163.76
C THR A 346 33.41 28.48 -164.94
N ASP A 347 32.59 29.51 -164.71
CA ASP A 347 32.24 30.52 -165.71
C ASP A 347 33.47 31.33 -166.15
N LEU A 348 34.34 31.72 -165.21
CA LEU A 348 35.61 32.38 -165.50
C LEU A 348 36.59 31.47 -166.26
N ALA A 349 36.68 30.19 -165.91
CA ALA A 349 37.48 29.22 -166.65
C ALA A 349 36.98 29.05 -168.10
N GLY A 350 35.67 28.99 -168.31
CA GLY A 350 35.05 28.98 -169.64
C GLY A 350 35.31 30.26 -170.44
N GLN A 351 35.31 31.43 -169.79
CA GLN A 351 35.70 32.70 -170.41
C GLN A 351 37.18 32.73 -170.79
N VAL A 352 38.08 32.25 -169.91
CA VAL A 352 39.53 32.15 -170.19
C VAL A 352 39.79 31.19 -171.35
N ALA A 353 39.15 30.02 -171.39
CA ALA A 353 39.24 29.10 -172.52
C ALA A 353 38.76 29.75 -173.83
N THR A 354 37.62 30.44 -173.79
CA THR A 354 37.08 31.18 -174.95
C THR A 354 38.02 32.29 -175.43
N LEU A 355 38.71 32.96 -174.51
CA LEU A 355 39.71 33.99 -174.83
C LEU A 355 40.98 33.37 -175.42
N ALA A 356 41.47 32.25 -174.88
CA ALA A 356 42.61 31.52 -175.42
C ALA A 356 42.36 31.04 -176.86
N THR A 357 41.17 30.46 -177.15
CA THR A 357 40.80 30.09 -178.53
C THR A 357 40.69 31.31 -179.45
N ARG A 358 40.29 32.49 -178.95
CA ARG A 358 40.30 33.73 -179.73
C ARG A 358 41.70 34.28 -179.96
N GLU A 359 42.61 34.14 -179.00
CA GLU A 359 44.02 34.50 -179.12
C GLU A 359 44.72 33.60 -180.14
N GLU A 360 44.47 32.29 -180.10
CA GLU A 360 44.92 31.31 -181.10
C GLU A 360 44.38 31.64 -182.50
N GLN A 361 43.07 31.89 -182.63
CA GLN A 361 42.46 32.31 -183.90
C GLN A 361 43.00 33.66 -184.42
N ALA A 362 43.28 34.62 -183.54
CA ALA A 362 43.87 35.90 -183.89
C ALA A 362 45.34 35.76 -184.29
N THR A 363 46.09 34.87 -183.64
CA THR A 363 47.49 34.55 -183.98
C THR A 363 47.55 33.87 -185.35
N ALA A 364 46.75 32.82 -185.57
CA ALA A 364 46.64 32.16 -186.87
C ALA A 364 46.06 33.09 -187.98
N ALA A 365 45.34 34.15 -187.63
CA ALA A 365 44.95 35.20 -188.58
C ALA A 365 46.09 36.20 -188.84
N ALA A 366 46.89 36.56 -187.83
CA ALA A 366 48.07 37.38 -187.97
C ALA A 366 49.15 36.69 -188.81
N GLU A 367 49.40 35.40 -188.61
CA GLU A 367 50.31 34.57 -189.41
C GLU A 367 49.88 34.51 -190.87
N ARG A 368 48.59 34.27 -191.15
CA ARG A 368 48.04 34.31 -192.53
C ARG A 368 48.17 35.70 -193.16
N ASN A 369 47.89 36.77 -192.41
CA ASN A 369 48.07 38.14 -192.89
C ASN A 369 49.54 38.49 -193.14
N GLN A 370 50.46 37.96 -192.33
CA GLN A 370 51.90 38.12 -192.53
C GLN A 370 52.36 37.36 -193.78
N GLY A 371 51.96 36.09 -193.95
CA GLY A 371 52.24 35.31 -195.17
C GLY A 371 51.76 36.03 -196.43
N ALA A 372 50.51 36.50 -196.45
CA ALA A 372 49.98 37.29 -197.57
C ALA A 372 50.71 38.63 -197.76
N ALA A 373 51.21 39.27 -196.70
CA ALA A 373 52.00 40.51 -196.81
C ALA A 373 53.43 40.26 -197.33
N GLU A 374 54.06 39.14 -196.96
CA GLU A 374 55.34 38.68 -197.49
C GLU A 374 55.21 38.25 -198.95
N GLU A 375 54.14 37.56 -199.32
CA GLU A 375 53.78 37.19 -200.68
C GLU A 375 53.51 38.42 -201.57
N LEU A 376 52.68 39.37 -201.11
CA LEU A 376 52.48 40.66 -201.80
C LEU A 376 53.79 41.44 -201.93
N SER A 377 54.71 41.30 -200.98
CA SER A 377 56.05 41.91 -201.06
C SER A 377 56.94 41.17 -202.07
N ARG A 378 56.84 39.84 -202.18
CA ARG A 378 57.52 39.02 -203.19
C ARG A 378 57.02 39.34 -204.60
N LEU A 379 55.70 39.37 -204.81
CA LEU A 379 55.05 39.80 -206.04
C LEU A 379 55.44 41.22 -206.43
N ARG A 380 55.46 42.16 -205.47
CA ARG A 380 55.93 43.53 -205.71
C ARG A 380 57.41 43.59 -206.11
N ALA A 381 58.28 42.78 -205.47
CA ALA A 381 59.69 42.71 -205.83
C ALA A 381 59.91 42.09 -207.22
N GLN A 382 59.14 41.04 -207.56
CA GLN A 382 59.12 40.42 -208.89
C GLN A 382 58.65 41.41 -209.96
N LEU A 383 57.54 42.13 -209.74
CA LEU A 383 57.03 43.17 -210.65
C LEU A 383 58.02 44.32 -210.84
N LEU A 384 58.65 44.80 -209.76
CA LEU A 384 59.70 45.83 -209.84
C LEU A 384 60.95 45.32 -210.57
N THR A 385 61.29 44.03 -210.45
CA THR A 385 62.39 43.41 -211.19
C THR A 385 62.05 43.31 -212.68
N ALA A 386 60.85 42.86 -213.05
CA ALA A 386 60.38 42.81 -214.44
C ALA A 386 60.31 44.20 -215.09
N LEU A 387 59.91 45.23 -214.33
CA LEU A 387 59.96 46.64 -214.77
C LEU A 387 61.38 47.19 -214.92
N ALA A 388 62.37 46.64 -214.19
CA ALA A 388 63.77 47.04 -214.27
C ALA A 388 64.57 46.28 -215.35
N THR A 389 64.16 45.06 -215.72
CA THR A 389 64.75 44.30 -216.83
C THR A 389 64.16 44.70 -218.20
N ALA A 390 62.94 45.24 -218.23
CA ALA A 390 62.32 45.77 -219.44
C ALA A 390 63.06 47.02 -219.96
N SER A 391 63.72 46.89 -221.12
CA SER A 391 64.34 48.03 -221.80
C SER A 391 63.28 48.96 -222.41
N PRO A 392 63.47 50.30 -222.36
CA PRO A 392 62.46 51.26 -222.79
C PRO A 392 62.18 51.16 -224.30
N GLY A 393 61.05 50.53 -224.63
CA GLY A 393 60.58 50.30 -226.00
C GLY A 393 60.14 48.87 -226.29
N ASP A 394 60.53 47.88 -225.48
CA ASP A 394 60.15 46.47 -225.68
C ASP A 394 58.87 46.10 -224.91
N ASP A 395 57.74 46.53 -225.47
CA ASP A 395 56.40 46.28 -224.94
C ASP A 395 55.94 44.81 -225.14
N ALA A 396 56.75 43.97 -225.80
CA ALA A 396 56.50 42.54 -225.96
C ALA A 396 57.18 41.73 -224.84
N GLY A 397 58.44 42.04 -224.53
CA GLY A 397 59.20 41.41 -223.43
C GLY A 397 58.50 41.58 -222.08
N LEU A 398 57.99 42.78 -221.77
CA LEU A 398 57.26 43.05 -220.53
C LEU A 398 56.00 42.15 -220.41
N ARG A 399 55.26 41.93 -221.49
CA ARG A 399 54.05 41.09 -221.49
C ARG A 399 54.37 39.60 -221.34
N ALA A 400 55.45 39.12 -221.94
CA ALA A 400 55.89 37.74 -221.77
C ALA A 400 56.26 37.46 -220.30
N HIS A 401 57.04 38.33 -219.68
CA HIS A 401 57.46 38.17 -218.28
C HIS A 401 56.30 38.36 -217.28
N LEU A 402 55.32 39.22 -217.59
CA LEU A 402 54.07 39.33 -216.82
C LEU A 402 53.19 38.07 -216.94
N ALA A 403 53.11 37.45 -218.12
CA ALA A 403 52.39 36.19 -218.28
C ALA A 403 53.09 35.04 -217.51
N GLU A 404 54.41 34.98 -217.57
CA GLU A 404 55.25 34.02 -216.85
C GLU A 404 55.08 34.14 -215.31
N LEU A 405 55.06 35.37 -214.78
CA LEU A 405 54.76 35.64 -213.37
C LEU A 405 53.33 35.25 -212.97
N VAL A 406 52.33 35.42 -213.84
CA VAL A 406 50.96 34.98 -213.57
C VAL A 406 50.87 33.45 -213.52
N THR A 407 51.53 32.72 -214.43
CA THR A 407 51.57 31.24 -214.35
C THR A 407 52.31 30.75 -213.11
N ALA A 408 53.47 31.34 -212.77
CA ALA A 408 54.24 30.93 -211.59
C ALA A 408 53.51 31.19 -210.26
N ALA A 409 52.59 32.15 -210.22
CA ALA A 409 51.75 32.43 -209.05
C ALA A 409 50.53 31.48 -208.93
N GLN A 410 50.20 30.70 -209.97
CA GLN A 410 49.10 29.72 -209.91
C GLN A 410 49.56 28.31 -209.51
N ASP A 411 50.85 28.00 -209.66
CA ASP A 411 51.41 26.67 -209.33
C ASP A 411 51.85 26.52 -207.85
N GLU A 412 51.90 27.61 -207.06
CA GLU A 412 52.28 27.57 -205.63
C GLU A 412 51.08 27.49 -204.66
N ASP A 413 49.85 27.77 -205.11
CA ASP A 413 48.65 27.91 -204.25
C ASP A 413 47.94 26.56 -203.95
N ASP A 414 48.35 25.47 -204.63
CA ASP A 414 47.66 24.15 -204.60
C ASP A 414 48.27 23.16 -203.57
N ASP A 415 49.41 23.48 -202.96
CA ASP A 415 50.21 22.55 -202.11
C ASP A 415 50.02 22.77 -200.58
N ALA A 416 49.13 23.69 -200.17
CA ALA A 416 49.05 24.22 -198.81
C ALA A 416 47.89 23.67 -197.93
N VAL A 417 47.66 22.35 -197.90
CA VAL A 417 46.59 21.72 -197.08
C VAL A 417 47.14 20.75 -196.01
N PRO A 418 47.56 21.25 -194.82
CA PRO A 418 47.87 20.41 -193.67
C PRO A 418 46.59 19.93 -192.95
N SER A 419 46.47 18.62 -192.76
CA SER A 419 45.34 17.97 -192.09
C SER A 419 45.19 18.40 -190.61
N SER A 420 44.01 18.90 -190.24
CA SER A 420 43.67 19.22 -188.84
C SER A 420 43.43 17.95 -188.01
N GLY A 421 44.11 17.85 -186.87
CA GLY A 421 44.22 16.60 -186.09
C GLY A 421 42.96 16.11 -185.36
N SER A 422 43.06 14.90 -184.81
CA SER A 422 42.02 14.26 -183.99
C SER A 422 42.65 13.33 -182.94
N THR A 423 42.82 13.79 -181.70
CA THR A 423 43.20 12.97 -180.54
C THR A 423 42.72 13.57 -179.22
N GLY A 424 41.83 12.85 -178.52
CA GLY A 424 41.60 12.98 -177.07
C GLY A 424 40.72 14.14 -176.58
N SER A 425 40.20 14.09 -175.35
CA SER A 425 40.12 12.95 -174.42
C SER A 425 39.06 13.15 -173.34
N SER A 426 38.73 12.09 -172.61
CA SER A 426 38.06 12.07 -171.29
C SER A 426 38.82 12.87 -170.20
N ASP A 427 38.27 13.12 -169.01
CA ASP A 427 37.02 12.64 -168.37
C ASP A 427 36.19 13.81 -167.80
#